data_AF-A0A8I1W7D6-F1
#
_entry.id   AF-A0A8I1W7D6-F1
#
_cell.length_a   1.000
_cell.length_b   1.000
_cell.length_c   1.000
_cell.angle_alpha   90.00
_cell.angle_beta   90.00
_cell.angle_gamma   90.00
#
_symmetry.space_group_name_H-M   'P 1'
#
loop_
_entity.id
_entity.type
_entity.pdbx_description
1 polymer ?
#
loop_
_entity_poly.entity_id
_entity_poly.type
_entity_poly.pdbx_seq_one_letter_code
_entity_poly.pdbx_strand_id
1 'polypeptide(L)' 'MTARLIPLSEWADLTFAKNAPCKATLNRWAAQAYIQPAPKKIARRWFVEPDAEYIGEQVKPAIFKTDNPKLKRILSGNG' A
#
# COMPACT_ATOMS: atom_id res chain seq x y z
N MET A 1 -9.30 17.86 -1.52
CA MET A 1 -9.26 17.25 -2.86
C MET A 1 -10.30 16.15 -2.90
N THR A 2 -11.19 16.16 -3.88
CA THR A 2 -12.24 15.13 -4.02
C THR A 2 -11.59 13.81 -4.42
N ALA A 3 -11.43 12.89 -3.47
CA ALA A 3 -10.80 11.59 -3.69
C ALA A 3 -11.65 10.73 -4.65
N ARG A 4 -11.34 10.80 -5.94
CA ARG A 4 -11.92 9.90 -6.96
C ARG A 4 -11.11 8.62 -6.92
N LEU A 5 -11.76 7.51 -6.57
CA LEU A 5 -11.15 6.19 -6.59
C LEU A 5 -11.28 5.58 -7.99
N ILE A 6 -10.17 5.13 -8.57
CA ILE A 6 -10.12 4.41 -9.85
C ILE A 6 -9.80 2.93 -9.62
N PRO A 7 -10.23 2.01 -10.52
CA PRO A 7 -9.83 0.62 -10.45
C PRO A 7 -8.30 0.46 -10.48
N LEU A 8 -7.78 -0.50 -9.71
CA LEU A 8 -6.34 -0.79 -9.63
C LEU A 8 -5.68 -1.08 -11.00
N SER A 9 -6.42 -1.70 -11.93
CA SER A 9 -5.94 -1.93 -13.29
C SER A 9 -5.74 -0.64 -14.06
N GLU A 10 -6.69 0.29 -13.95
CA GLU A 10 -6.62 1.59 -14.62
C GLU A 10 -5.49 2.45 -14.04
N TRP A 11 -5.32 2.43 -12.72
CA TRP A 11 -4.16 3.04 -12.07
C TRP A 11 -2.83 2.47 -12.59
N ALA A 12 -2.74 1.15 -12.78
CA ALA A 12 -1.52 0.52 -13.30
C ALA A 12 -1.23 0.93 -14.76
N ASP A 13 -2.27 1.05 -15.58
CA ASP A 13 -2.15 1.53 -16.96
C ASP A 13 -1.71 3.00 -17.01
N LEU A 14 -2.22 3.85 -16.11
CA LEU A 14 -1.80 5.25 -15.99
C LEU A 14 -0.36 5.40 -15.49
N THR A 15 0.06 4.54 -14.56
CA THR A 15 1.37 4.63 -13.89
C THR A 15 2.49 4.00 -14.71
N PHE A 16 2.25 2.82 -15.29
CA PHE A 16 3.27 2.00 -15.94
C PHE A 16 3.05 1.82 -17.45
N ALA A 17 1.89 2.26 -17.98
CA ALA A 17 1.52 2.14 -19.39
C ALA A 17 1.78 0.73 -19.95
N LYS A 18 2.61 0.59 -20.99
CA LYS A 18 2.93 -0.69 -21.63
C LYS A 18 3.66 -1.68 -20.73
N ASN A 19 4.26 -1.21 -19.64
CA ASN A 19 5.01 -2.03 -18.68
C ASN A 19 4.18 -2.36 -17.43
N ALA A 20 2.85 -2.24 -17.52
CA ALA A 20 1.96 -2.57 -16.41
C ALA A 20 2.12 -4.04 -15.99
N PRO A 21 2.33 -4.32 -14.69
CA PRO A 21 2.36 -5.68 -14.17
C PRO A 21 1.03 -6.40 -14.39
N CYS A 22 1.06 -7.73 -14.42
CA CYS A 22 -0.16 -8.52 -14.54
C CYS A 22 -1.08 -8.35 -13.32
N LYS A 23 -2.37 -8.65 -13.50
CA LYS A 23 -3.41 -8.52 -12.47
C LYS A 23 -3.08 -9.26 -11.16
N ALA A 24 -2.40 -10.41 -11.24
CA ALA A 24 -2.01 -11.17 -10.06
C ALA A 24 -0.98 -10.39 -9.20
N THR A 25 0.00 -9.77 -9.84
CA THR A 25 1.00 -8.91 -9.19
C THR A 25 0.36 -7.68 -8.57
N LEU A 26 -0.53 -7.01 -9.32
CA LEU A 26 -1.26 -5.85 -8.81
C LEU A 26 -2.09 -6.19 -7.56
N ASN A 27 -2.85 -7.30 -7.59
CA ASN A 27 -3.61 -7.76 -6.42
C ASN A 27 -2.71 -8.06 -5.22
N ARG A 28 -1.51 -8.60 -5.45
CA ARG A 28 -0.51 -8.84 -4.39
C ARG A 28 -0.04 -7.51 -3.80
N TRP A 29 0.31 -6.54 -4.62
CA TRP A 29 0.74 -5.21 -4.17
C TRP A 29 -0.34 -4.51 -3.34
N ALA A 30 -1.59 -4.58 -3.79
CA ALA A 30 -2.70 -4.01 -3.04
C ALA A 30 -2.94 -4.72 -1.69
N ALA A 31 -2.82 -6.05 -1.66
CA ALA A 31 -2.96 -6.81 -0.41
C ALA A 31 -1.79 -6.60 0.57
N GLN A 32 -0.58 -6.35 0.06
CA GLN A 32 0.63 -6.17 0.87
C GLN A 32 0.92 -4.70 1.23
N ALA A 33 0.02 -3.78 0.88
CA ALA A 33 0.19 -2.33 1.10
C ALA A 33 1.47 -1.75 0.44
N TYR A 34 1.78 -2.20 -0.77
CA TYR A 34 2.91 -1.68 -1.56
C TYR A 34 2.56 -0.39 -2.33
N ILE A 35 1.34 0.12 -2.18
CA ILE A 35 0.81 1.30 -2.86
C ILE A 35 0.29 2.26 -1.78
N GLN A 36 0.61 3.54 -1.92
CA GLN A 36 0.18 4.59 -0.99
C GLN A 36 -0.39 5.81 -1.73
N PRO A 37 -1.61 6.28 -1.40
CA PRO A 37 -2.49 5.82 -0.32
C PRO A 37 -2.99 4.37 -0.48
N ALA A 38 -3.26 3.71 0.65
CA ALA A 38 -3.56 2.28 0.68
C ALA A 38 -4.81 1.94 -0.18
N PRO A 39 -4.72 0.94 -1.07
CA PRO A 39 -5.86 0.53 -1.89
C PRO A 39 -7.07 0.10 -1.07
N LYS A 40 -8.27 0.49 -1.51
CA LYS A 40 -9.54 0.10 -0.89
C LYS A 40 -10.15 -1.08 -1.64
N LYS A 41 -10.44 -2.16 -0.92
CA LYS A 41 -11.16 -3.31 -1.49
C LYS A 41 -12.66 -3.08 -1.41
N ILE A 42 -13.31 -2.96 -2.56
CA ILE A 42 -14.76 -2.81 -2.65
C ILE A 42 -15.30 -4.02 -3.41
N ALA A 43 -16.11 -4.83 -2.73
CA ALA A 43 -16.55 -6.15 -3.19
C ALA A 43 -15.37 -7.05 -3.62
N ARG A 44 -15.22 -7.32 -4.92
CA ARG A 44 -14.19 -8.19 -5.50
C ARG A 44 -13.10 -7.44 -6.26
N ARG A 45 -13.04 -6.10 -6.13
CA ARG A 45 -12.11 -5.25 -6.88
C ARG A 45 -11.36 -4.31 -5.93
N TRP A 46 -10.14 -3.99 -6.31
CA TRP A 46 -9.31 -3.00 -5.64
C TRP A 46 -9.45 -1.65 -6.34
N PHE A 47 -9.53 -0.61 -5.53
CA PHE A 47 -9.62 0.77 -5.96
C PHE A 47 -8.51 1.59 -5.30
N VAL A 48 -7.94 2.51 -6.07
CA VAL A 48 -6.76 3.29 -5.69
C VAL A 48 -7.00 4.74 -6.09
N GLU A 49 -6.36 5.67 -5.39
CA GLU A 49 -6.37 7.07 -5.77
C GLU A 49 -5.44 7.27 -7.00
N PRO A 50 -5.82 8.08 -8.00
CA PRO A 50 -5.03 8.28 -9.22
C PRO A 50 -3.60 8.78 -8.96
N ASP A 51 -3.42 9.50 -7.87
CA ASP A 51 -2.16 10.05 -7.36
C ASP A 51 -1.43 9.10 -6.40
N ALA A 52 -1.90 7.86 -6.24
CA ALA A 52 -1.19 6.89 -5.43
C ALA A 52 0.14 6.46 -6.08
N GLU A 53 1.15 6.24 -5.26
CA GLU A 53 2.48 5.83 -5.68
C GLU A 53 2.79 4.40 -5.24
N TYR A 54 3.57 3.69 -6.06
CA TYR A 54 4.12 2.40 -5.69
C TYR A 54 5.37 2.60 -4.82
N ILE A 55 5.28 2.17 -3.56
CA ILE A 55 6.35 2.31 -2.56
C ILE A 55 7.11 1.01 -2.29
N GLY A 56 6.65 -0.11 -2.87
CA GLY A 56 7.27 -1.43 -2.69
C GLY A 56 7.11 -1.99 -1.28
N GLU A 57 7.98 -2.94 -0.93
CA GLU A 57 7.91 -3.65 0.34
C GLU A 57 8.16 -2.73 1.54
N GLN A 58 7.14 -2.61 2.39
CA GLN A 58 7.25 -1.90 3.64
C GLN A 58 7.87 -2.82 4.70
N VAL A 59 9.15 -2.58 5.01
CA VAL A 59 9.82 -3.26 6.12
C VAL A 59 9.23 -2.74 7.42
N LYS A 60 8.36 -3.53 8.04
CA LYS A 60 7.89 -3.24 9.40
C LYS A 60 9.07 -3.44 10.36
N PRO A 61 9.34 -2.49 11.27
CA PRO A 61 10.37 -2.70 12.28
C PRO A 61 9.97 -3.91 13.14
N ALA A 62 10.89 -4.86 13.29
CA ALA A 62 10.69 -5.98 14.19
C ALA A 62 10.69 -5.45 15.64
N ILE A 63 9.58 -5.63 16.35
CA ILE A 63 9.47 -5.29 17.77
C ILE A 63 9.66 -6.58 18.56
N PHE A 64 10.80 -6.71 19.23
CA PHE A 64 11.11 -7.85 20.08
C PHE A 64 10.63 -7.61 21.52
N LYS A 65 10.24 -8.69 22.21
CA LYS A 65 9.84 -8.62 23.62
C LYS A 65 10.98 -8.21 24.55
N THR A 66 12.23 -8.42 24.14
CA THR A 66 13.43 -8.04 24.90
C THR A 66 13.81 -6.57 24.69
N ASP A 67 13.20 -5.87 23.72
CA ASP A 67 13.54 -4.47 23.45
C ASP A 67 13.23 -3.58 24.64
N ASN A 68 14.05 -2.54 24.79
CA ASN A 68 13.93 -1.56 25.84
C ASN A 68 12.52 -0.94 25.83
N PRO A 69 11.83 -0.82 26.98
CA PRO A 69 10.49 -0.23 27.05
C PRO A 69 10.39 1.17 26.42
N LYS A 70 11.46 1.97 26.41
CA LYS A 70 11.49 3.25 25.67
C LYS A 70 11.42 3.06 24.15
N LEU A 71 12.14 2.08 23.60
CA LEU A 71 12.12 1.76 22.17
C LEU A 71 10.74 1.26 21.76
N LYS A 72 10.12 0.38 22.56
CA LYS A 72 8.75 -0.09 22.32
C LYS A 72 7.75 1.05 22.24
N ARG A 73 7.87 2.06 23.12
CA ARG A 73 6.97 3.23 23.14
C ARG A 73 7.09 4.09 21.88
N ILE A 74 8.32 4.30 21.40
CA ILE A 74 8.59 5.05 20.15
C ILE A 74 8.05 4.28 18.96
N LEU A 75 8.30 2.98 18.90
CA LEU A 75 7.85 2.10 17.80
C LEU A 75 6.33 1.87 17.80
N SER A 76 5.65 1.99 18.96
CA SER A 76 4.20 1.88 19.06
C SER A 76 3.45 3.20 18.85
N GLY A 77 4.15 4.31 18.57
CA GLY A 77 3.54 5.59 18.21
C GLY A 77 2.79 6.33 19.34
N ASN A 78 2.98 5.92 20.60
CA ASN A 78 2.33 6.55 21.75
C ASN A 78 3.31 7.52 22.43
N GLY A 79 3.56 8.65 21.76
CA GLY A 79 4.41 9.75 22.21
C GLY A 79 3.78 10.54 23.34
#